data_AF-A0A7C9D3W0-F1
#
_entry.id   AF-A0A7C9D3W0-F1
#
_cell.length_a   1.000
_cell.length_b   1.000
_cell.length_c   1.000
_cell.angle_alpha   90.00
_cell.angle_beta   90.00
_cell.angle_gamma   90.00
#
_symmetry.space_group_name_H-M   'P 1'
#
loop_
_entity.id
_entity.type
_entity.pdbx_description
1 polymer ?
#
loop_
_entity_poly.entity_id
_entity_poly.type
_entity_poly.pdbx_seq_one_letter_code
_entity_poly.pdbx_strand_id
1 'polypeptide(L)'
;LDETQQSWLLGPAEQKKKKKYVDLGCVIVSRKIFVWTVGTILAAGLLVGFIALIVKLVPRHRHGPPPPDNYTQALHKALMFFNAQRSGKLPKHNNVSWR
;
A
#
# COMPACT_ATOMS: atom_id res chain seq x y z
N LEU A 1 16.06 51.67 -52.29
CA LEU A 1 16.92 50.70 -51.57
C LEU A 1 16.07 49.45 -51.43
N ASP A 2 16.23 48.50 -52.35
CA ASP A 2 15.26 47.42 -52.58
C ASP A 2 15.19 46.42 -51.43
N GLU A 3 13.97 46.02 -51.09
CA GLU A 3 13.66 45.03 -50.03
C GLU A 3 14.40 43.70 -50.21
N THR A 4 14.81 43.40 -51.44
CA THR A 4 15.62 42.23 -51.76
C THR A 4 16.98 42.29 -51.07
N GLN A 5 17.66 43.45 -51.01
CA GLN A 5 18.96 43.59 -50.34
C GLN A 5 18.86 43.48 -48.82
N GLN A 6 17.72 43.87 -48.23
CA GLN A 6 17.48 43.74 -46.79
C GLN A 6 17.27 42.29 -46.35
N SER A 7 16.77 41.44 -47.26
CA SER A 7 16.59 40.01 -47.04
C SER A 7 17.93 39.24 -46.93
N TRP A 8 18.98 39.72 -47.62
CA TRP A 8 20.33 39.11 -47.54
C TRP A 8 21.14 39.60 -46.32
N LEU A 9 20.86 40.81 -45.83
CA LEU A 9 21.50 41.40 -44.65
C LEU A 9 20.91 40.87 -43.34
N LEU A 10 19.64 40.46 -43.37
CA LEU A 10 19.00 39.71 -42.30
C LEU A 10 19.22 38.22 -42.59
N GLY A 11 20.42 37.73 -42.28
CA GLY A 11 20.69 36.28 -42.21
C GLY A 11 19.51 35.58 -41.53
N PRO A 12 19.12 34.39 -42.03
CA PRO A 12 17.78 33.81 -41.88
C PRO A 12 17.32 34.09 -40.47
N ALA A 13 16.28 34.92 -40.33
CA ALA A 13 15.74 35.29 -39.03
C ALA A 13 15.57 33.99 -38.26
N GLU A 14 16.53 33.71 -37.37
CA GLU A 14 16.46 32.64 -36.41
C GLU A 14 15.33 33.11 -35.51
N GLN A 15 14.13 32.77 -35.97
CA GLN A 15 12.89 32.86 -35.27
C GLN A 15 13.08 31.95 -34.08
N LYS A 16 13.70 32.52 -33.04
CA LYS A 16 13.55 32.24 -31.63
C LYS A 16 12.98 30.84 -31.44
N LYS A 17 13.77 29.79 -31.73
CA LYS A 17 13.40 28.43 -31.36
C LYS A 17 13.53 28.37 -29.85
N LYS A 18 12.50 28.86 -29.17
CA LYS A 18 12.37 28.99 -27.73
C LYS A 18 12.75 27.66 -27.09
N LYS A 19 14.00 27.51 -26.63
CA LYS A 19 14.53 26.55 -25.64
C LYS A 19 13.60 25.34 -25.35
N LYS A 20 13.24 24.58 -26.38
CA LYS A 20 12.17 23.55 -26.29
C LYS A 20 12.74 22.20 -25.85
N TYR A 21 14.06 22.08 -25.93
CA TYR A 21 14.83 20.90 -25.61
C TYR A 21 15.80 21.24 -24.49
N VAL A 22 16.04 20.28 -23.61
CA VAL A 22 17.01 20.36 -22.53
C VAL A 22 18.08 19.33 -22.86
N ASP A 23 19.31 19.78 -23.04
CA ASP A 23 20.42 18.91 -23.39
C ASP A 23 21.03 18.36 -22.09
N LEU A 24 20.90 17.06 -21.87
CA LEU A 24 21.55 16.34 -20.78
C LEU A 24 22.86 15.67 -21.24
N GLY A 25 23.60 16.34 -22.15
CA GLY A 25 24.79 15.76 -22.79
C GLY A 25 24.44 15.08 -24.12
N CYS A 26 24.40 13.75 -24.18
CA CYS A 26 24.21 12.97 -25.43
C CYS A 26 22.73 12.74 -25.81
N VAL A 27 21.76 13.17 -24.99
CA VAL A 27 20.32 12.94 -25.22
C VAL A 27 19.56 14.26 -25.17
N ILE A 28 18.96 14.62 -26.31
CA ILE A 28 18.13 15.82 -26.48
C ILE A 28 16.69 15.45 -26.12
N VAL A 29 16.22 15.81 -24.92
CA VAL A 29 14.83 15.54 -24.51
C VAL A 29 14.01 16.83 -24.54
N SER A 30 12.80 16.76 -25.10
CA SER A 30 11.84 17.86 -25.06
C SER A 30 11.54 18.24 -23.61
N ARG A 31 11.63 19.52 -23.26
CA ARG A 31 11.35 20.05 -21.92
C ARG A 31 10.00 19.60 -21.39
N LYS A 32 9.01 19.42 -22.27
CA LYS A 32 7.68 18.92 -21.90
C LYS A 32 7.72 17.49 -21.38
N ILE A 33 8.42 16.60 -22.09
CA ILE A 33 8.54 15.19 -21.69
C ILE A 33 9.33 15.09 -20.39
N PHE A 34 10.43 15.84 -20.28
CA PHE A 34 11.23 15.87 -19.06
C PHE A 34 10.41 16.32 -17.83
N VAL A 35 9.65 17.41 -17.94
CA VAL A 35 8.78 17.89 -16.85
C VAL A 35 7.70 16.87 -16.51
N TRP A 36 7.11 16.20 -17.51
CA TRP A 36 6.14 15.13 -17.27
C TRP A 36 6.77 13.95 -16.55
N THR A 37 7.95 13.49 -16.94
CA THR A 37 8.65 12.39 -16.28
C THR A 37 9.04 12.73 -14.85
N VAL A 38 9.58 13.93 -14.61
CA VAL A 38 9.91 14.37 -13.25
C VAL A 38 8.65 14.49 -12.40
N GLY A 39 7.57 15.03 -12.98
CA GLY A 39 6.27 15.13 -12.32
C GLY A 39 5.67 13.78 -11.97
N THR A 40 5.75 12.79 -12.86
CA THR A 40 5.24 11.43 -12.58
C THR A 40 6.06 10.71 -11.53
N ILE A 41 7.40 10.87 -11.53
CA ILE A 41 8.27 10.33 -10.48
C ILE A 41 7.94 10.95 -9.12
N LEU A 42 7.77 12.27 -9.06
CA LEU A 42 7.37 12.98 -7.83
C LEU A 42 6.01 12.50 -7.33
N ALA A 43 5.01 12.42 -8.22
CA ALA A 43 3.68 11.94 -7.87
C ALA A 43 3.72 10.49 -7.36
N ALA A 44 4.49 9.61 -8.00
CA ALA A 44 4.67 8.23 -7.55
C ALA A 44 5.36 8.16 -6.18
N GLY A 45 6.40 8.96 -5.96
CA GLY A 45 7.08 9.05 -4.67
C GLY A 45 6.15 9.51 -3.54
N LEU A 46 5.32 10.52 -3.79
CA LEU A 46 4.29 10.98 -2.84
C LEU A 46 3.25 9.89 -2.56
N LEU A 47 2.82 9.15 -3.59
CA LEU A 47 1.86 8.05 -3.43
C LEU A 47 2.43 6.92 -2.56
N VAL A 48 3.66 6.50 -2.83
CA VAL A 48 4.37 5.48 -2.04
C VAL A 48 4.56 5.95 -0.59
N GLY A 49 5.02 7.19 -0.40
CA GLY A 49 5.20 7.79 0.92
C GLY A 49 3.89 7.84 1.70
N PHE A 50 2.78 8.21 1.04
CA PHE A 50 1.45 8.26 1.65
C PHE A 50 0.95 6.89 2.09
N ILE A 51 1.12 5.85 1.26
CA ILE A 51 0.76 4.47 1.62
C ILE A 51 1.59 3.99 2.82
N ALA A 52 2.91 4.23 2.80
CA ALA A 52 3.79 3.86 3.91
C ALA A 52 3.41 4.57 5.22
N LEU A 53 3.03 5.85 5.13
CA LEU A 53 2.54 6.63 6.26
C LEU A 53 1.27 6.01 6.85
N ILE A 54 0.28 5.65 6.03
CA ILE A 54 -0.95 4.98 6.49
C ILE A 54 -0.62 3.67 7.19
N VAL A 55 0.21 2.82 6.59
CA VAL A 55 0.57 1.52 7.18
C VAL A 55 1.28 1.67 8.54
N LYS A 56 2.08 2.73 8.70
CA LYS A 56 2.79 3.03 9.95
C LYS A 56 1.92 3.71 11.00
N LEU A 57 0.99 4.56 10.58
CA LEU A 57 0.07 5.30 11.47
C LEU A 57 -1.08 4.44 11.95
N VAL A 58 -1.60 3.54 11.11
CA VAL A 58 -2.68 2.64 11.50
C VAL A 58 -2.13 1.65 12.52
N PRO A 59 -2.65 1.64 13.76
CA PRO A 59 -2.24 0.67 14.76
C PRO A 59 -2.58 -0.71 14.22
N ARG A 60 -1.56 -1.48 13.84
CA ARG A 60 -1.73 -2.89 13.50
C ARG A 60 -2.23 -3.55 14.78
N HIS A 61 -3.49 -3.99 14.79
CA HIS A 61 -4.04 -4.78 15.89
C HIS A 61 -3.16 -6.02 16.08
N ARG A 62 -2.22 -5.93 17.02
CA ARG A 62 -1.49 -7.09 17.51
C ARG A 62 -2.43 -7.77 18.48
N HIS A 63 -2.85 -8.99 18.13
CA HIS A 63 -3.53 -9.84 19.10
C HIS A 63 -2.59 -9.97 20.30
N GLY A 64 -3.06 -9.49 21.46
CA GLY A 64 -2.35 -9.69 22.70
C GLY A 64 -2.20 -11.19 23.00
N PRO A 65 -1.32 -11.56 23.93
CA PRO A 65 -1.29 -12.93 24.41
C PRO A 65 -2.70 -13.32 24.89
N PRO A 66 -3.16 -14.56 24.62
CA PRO A 66 -4.45 -15.00 25.09
C PRO A 66 -4.52 -14.88 26.63
N PRO A 67 -5.71 -14.63 27.19
CA PRO A 67 -5.90 -14.64 28.63
C PRO A 67 -5.52 -16.03 29.20
N PRO A 68 -5.12 -16.12 30.48
CA PRO A 68 -4.77 -17.39 31.11
C PRO A 68 -5.95 -18.37 31.07
N ASP A 69 -5.63 -19.65 30.83
CA ASP A 69 -6.63 -20.71 30.74
C ASP A 69 -7.39 -20.89 32.06
N ASN A 70 -8.71 -21.01 31.97
CA ASN A 70 -9.56 -21.31 33.11
C ASN A 70 -9.54 -22.82 33.39
N TYR A 71 -8.52 -23.28 34.11
CA TYR A 71 -8.33 -24.70 34.43
C TYR A 71 -9.53 -25.32 35.16
N THR A 72 -10.26 -24.55 35.98
CA THR A 72 -11.50 -25.02 36.63
C THR A 72 -12.58 -25.39 35.61
N GLN A 73 -12.74 -24.60 34.54
CA GLN A 73 -13.71 -24.91 33.49
C GLN A 73 -13.24 -26.10 32.64
N ALA A 74 -11.94 -26.16 32.33
CA ALA A 74 -11.37 -27.29 31.59
C ALA A 74 -11.56 -28.61 32.35
N LEU A 75 -11.24 -28.62 33.64
CA LEU A 75 -11.43 -29.78 34.52
C LEU A 75 -12.90 -30.19 34.61
N HIS A 76 -13.80 -29.22 34.82
CA HIS A 76 -15.24 -29.51 34.87
C HIS A 76 -15.74 -30.16 33.58
N LYS A 77 -15.32 -29.64 32.42
CA LYS A 77 -15.67 -30.22 31.10
C LYS A 77 -15.05 -31.60 30.90
N ALA A 78 -13.82 -31.83 31.36
CA ALA A 78 -13.17 -33.14 31.29
C ALA A 78 -13.93 -34.19 32.10
N LEU A 79 -14.34 -33.86 33.32
CA LEU A 79 -15.19 -34.75 34.14
C LEU A 79 -16.56 -34.99 33.51
N MET A 80 -17.16 -33.97 32.90
CA MET A 80 -18.42 -34.10 32.16
C MET A 80 -18.28 -35.05 30.96
N PHE A 81 -17.17 -34.97 30.22
CA PHE A 81 -16.87 -35.90 29.10
C PHE A 81 -16.84 -37.36 29.57
N PHE A 82 -16.16 -37.67 30.67
CA PHE A 82 -16.13 -39.03 31.19
C PHE A 82 -17.51 -39.50 31.66
N ASN A 83 -18.27 -38.64 32.36
CA ASN A 83 -19.65 -38.96 32.73
C ASN A 83 -20.53 -39.23 31.50
N ALA A 84 -20.31 -38.47 30.43
CA ALA A 84 -20.98 -38.65 29.16
C ALA A 84 -20.58 -39.94 28.42
N GLN A 85 -19.54 -40.67 28.83
CA GLN A 85 -19.17 -41.95 28.21
C GLN A 85 -19.60 -43.18 29.02
N ARG A 86 -20.24 -42.99 30.19
CA ARG A 86 -20.69 -44.11 31.04
C ARG A 86 -21.76 -44.97 30.35
N SER A 87 -21.54 -46.26 30.22
CA SER A 87 -22.54 -47.16 29.62
C SER A 87 -23.53 -47.71 30.67
N GLY A 88 -24.62 -48.34 30.20
CA GLY A 88 -25.61 -48.99 31.05
C GLY A 88 -26.68 -48.04 31.63
N LYS A 89 -27.39 -48.51 32.66
CA LYS A 89 -28.46 -47.75 33.31
C LYS A 89 -27.86 -46.56 34.09
N LEU A 90 -28.13 -45.35 33.60
CA LEU A 90 -27.64 -44.14 34.23
C LEU A 90 -28.39 -43.83 35.55
N PRO A 91 -27.71 -43.22 36.53
CA PRO A 91 -28.34 -42.80 37.78
C PRO A 91 -29.37 -41.69 37.52
N LYS A 92 -30.43 -41.62 38.35
CA LYS A 92 -31.50 -40.60 38.21
C LYS A 92 -31.01 -39.15 38.29
N HIS A 93 -29.83 -38.91 38.88
CA HIS A 93 -29.21 -37.59 39.04
C HIS A 93 -28.00 -37.39 38.10
N ASN A 94 -28.13 -37.81 36.84
CA ASN A 94 -27.04 -37.65 35.86
C ASN A 94 -26.83 -36.17 35.50
N ASN A 95 -25.57 -35.73 35.52
CA ASN A 95 -25.19 -34.35 35.18
C ASN A 95 -25.08 -34.12 33.65
N VAL A 96 -25.48 -35.10 32.85
CA VAL A 96 -25.44 -35.07 31.38
C VAL A 96 -26.85 -35.34 30.86
N SER A 97 -27.62 -34.27 30.63
CA SER A 97 -29.06 -34.34 30.33
C SER A 97 -29.41 -35.01 29.01
N TRP A 98 -28.46 -35.08 28.07
CA TRP A 98 -28.66 -35.64 26.73
C TRP A 98 -28.32 -37.13 26.62
N ARG A 99 -28.13 -37.82 27.75
CA ARG A 99 -27.62 -39.19 27.83
C ARG A 99 -28.53 -40.15 28.56
#